data_AF-A0A9E3VR74-F1
#
_entry.id   AF-A0A9E3VR74-F1
#
_cell.length_a   1.000
_cell.length_b   1.000
_cell.length_c   1.000
_cell.angle_alpha   90.00
_cell.angle_beta   90.00
_cell.angle_gamma   90.00
#
_symmetry.space_group_name_H-M   'P 1'
#
loop_
_entity.id
_entity.type
_entity.pdbx_description
1 polymer ?
#
loop_
_entity_poly.entity_id
_entity_poly.type
_entity_poly.pdbx_seq_one_letter_code
_entity_poly.pdbx_strand_id
1 'polypeptide(L)'
;MNEDKRIPSGHFWNVFAAVAAFTTYLFARRKRTWLMAGLMLVPMTLPFLAAWLDTSAMRMGPRLLVALVEYLYLFTLAPLTALFFAGTLLSEEVEGHTFPLLLSRPAPRGAIVLGKFAAYFLVSFALLAPATAAFMGAGAYALRVADPAAAFALLPRYLTLIAMALLSYGALCLFVSTIASRPVIVSAIFLFGWEKAVVAIPGYADFLTFEKYIRRLTPDVPFKRLELGKLELPVELLRSVYPVGAGASLVVLVGVTLVLLALACTAVRKRQYAAHGDGT
;
A
#
# COMPACT_ATOMS: atom_id res chain seq x y z
N MET A 1 18.94 -6.31 -43.76
CA MET A 1 17.89 -7.35 -43.76
C MET A 1 17.31 -7.41 -42.36
N ASN A 2 16.24 -6.63 -42.13
CA ASN A 2 15.63 -6.40 -40.82
C ASN A 2 14.66 -7.55 -40.52
N GLU A 3 15.10 -8.53 -39.72
CA GLU A 3 14.17 -9.42 -39.05
C GLU A 3 13.60 -8.68 -37.83
N ASP A 4 12.41 -8.12 -38.01
CA ASP A 4 11.48 -7.75 -36.95
C ASP A 4 11.11 -9.02 -36.18
N LYS A 5 11.99 -9.45 -35.26
CA LYS A 5 11.75 -10.52 -34.29
C LYS A 5 10.71 -9.99 -33.30
N ARG A 6 9.45 -9.93 -33.74
CA ARG A 6 8.30 -9.69 -32.87
C ARG A 6 8.28 -10.82 -31.87
N ILE A 7 8.76 -10.51 -30.68
CA ILE A 7 8.63 -11.35 -29.50
C ILE A 7 7.13 -11.71 -29.44
N PRO A 8 6.76 -13.01 -29.51
CA PRO A 8 5.35 -13.40 -29.52
C PRO A 8 4.69 -12.83 -28.27
N SER A 9 3.51 -12.22 -28.41
CA SER A 9 2.80 -11.54 -27.31
C SER A 9 2.58 -12.45 -26.08
N GLY A 10 2.53 -13.77 -26.28
CA GLY A 10 2.48 -14.77 -25.21
C GLY A 10 3.75 -14.84 -24.34
N HIS A 11 4.93 -14.47 -24.87
CA HIS A 11 6.19 -14.47 -24.11
C HIS A 11 6.17 -13.47 -22.96
N PHE A 12 5.55 -12.30 -23.15
CA PHE A 12 5.43 -11.30 -22.10
C PHE A 12 4.60 -11.83 -20.91
N TRP A 13 3.43 -12.41 -21.20
CA TRP A 13 2.53 -12.94 -20.18
C TRP A 13 3.11 -14.15 -19.45
N ASN A 14 3.81 -15.02 -20.17
CA ASN A 14 4.49 -16.17 -19.56
C ASN A 14 5.61 -15.74 -18.61
N VAL A 15 6.42 -14.75 -19.01
CA VAL A 15 7.46 -14.18 -18.14
C VAL A 15 6.84 -13.48 -16.93
N PHE A 16 5.78 -12.69 -17.14
CA PHE A 16 5.05 -12.04 -16.06
C PHE A 16 4.53 -13.04 -15.03
N ALA A 17 3.83 -14.08 -15.48
CA ALA A 17 3.24 -15.09 -14.60
C ALA A 17 4.32 -15.90 -13.86
N ALA A 18 5.39 -16.29 -14.55
CA ALA A 18 6.51 -17.02 -13.94
C ALA A 18 7.20 -16.19 -12.86
N VAL A 19 7.48 -14.91 -13.13
CA VAL A 19 8.09 -13.99 -12.16
C VAL A 19 7.17 -13.75 -10.97
N ALA A 20 5.87 -13.55 -11.22
CA ALA A 20 4.89 -13.37 -10.16
C ALA A 20 4.81 -14.60 -9.24
N ALA A 21 4.69 -15.80 -9.82
CA ALA A 21 4.62 -17.05 -9.06
C ALA A 21 5.90 -17.29 -8.24
N PHE A 22 7.07 -17.12 -8.86
CA PHE A 22 8.35 -17.32 -8.18
C PHE A 22 8.56 -16.33 -7.03
N THR A 23 8.26 -15.05 -7.24
CA THR A 23 8.40 -14.00 -6.22
C THR A 23 7.42 -14.23 -5.06
N THR A 24 6.18 -14.64 -5.37
CA THR A 24 5.17 -15.00 -4.38
C THR A 24 5.65 -16.17 -3.50
N TYR A 25 6.19 -17.21 -4.12
CA TYR A 25 6.75 -18.36 -3.42
C TYR A 25 7.91 -17.98 -2.49
N LEU A 26 8.83 -17.12 -2.96
CA LEU A 26 9.93 -16.62 -2.14
C LEU A 26 9.44 -15.85 -0.92
N PHE A 27 8.45 -14.97 -1.09
CA PHE A 27 7.87 -14.25 0.04
C PHE A 27 7.18 -15.18 1.03
N ALA A 28 6.40 -16.17 0.56
CA ALA A 28 5.72 -17.12 1.45
C ALA A 28 6.69 -17.91 2.35
N ARG A 29 7.92 -18.19 1.90
CA ARG A 29 8.91 -18.96 2.67
C ARG A 29 9.84 -18.13 3.57
N ARG A 30 9.95 -16.82 3.37
CA ARG A 30 10.87 -15.99 4.16
C ARG A 30 10.34 -15.82 5.59
N LYS A 31 11.15 -16.10 6.61
CA LYS A 31 10.81 -15.86 8.04
C LYS A 31 10.29 -14.43 8.30
N ARG A 32 10.80 -13.48 7.53
CA ARG A 32 10.44 -12.06 7.55
C ARG A 32 8.95 -11.81 7.27
N THR A 33 8.28 -12.64 6.47
CA THR A 33 6.84 -12.49 6.17
C THR A 33 5.96 -12.98 7.31
N TRP A 34 6.39 -14.03 8.02
CA TRP A 34 5.74 -14.49 9.24
C TRP A 34 5.82 -13.46 10.37
N LEU A 35 6.93 -12.72 10.50
CA LEU A 35 7.03 -11.60 11.43
C LEU A 35 6.02 -10.49 11.09
N MET A 36 5.87 -10.16 9.80
CA MET A 36 4.87 -9.19 9.36
C MET A 36 3.44 -9.67 9.55
N ALA A 37 3.16 -10.95 9.29
CA ALA A 37 1.86 -11.55 9.58
C ALA A 37 1.52 -11.45 11.07
N GLY A 38 2.49 -11.75 11.94
CA GLY A 38 2.36 -11.54 13.39
C GLY A 38 2.06 -10.08 13.74
N LEU A 39 2.83 -9.13 13.18
CA LEU A 39 2.63 -7.70 13.39
C LEU A 39 1.22 -7.22 12.97
N MET A 40 0.66 -7.75 11.88
CA MET A 40 -0.69 -7.42 11.42
C MET A 40 -1.80 -7.96 12.33
N LEU A 41 -1.50 -9.00 13.12
CA LEU A 41 -2.41 -9.55 14.11
C LEU A 41 -2.28 -8.84 15.47
N VAL A 42 -1.18 -8.16 15.77
CA VAL A 42 -0.99 -7.42 17.03
C VAL A 42 -2.16 -6.44 17.30
N PRO A 43 -2.60 -5.61 16.34
CA PRO A 43 -3.77 -4.75 16.50
C PRO A 43 -5.05 -5.45 16.96
N MET A 44 -5.23 -6.74 16.64
CA MET A 44 -6.41 -7.53 17.03
C MET A 44 -6.58 -7.60 18.55
N THR A 45 -5.51 -7.42 19.31
CA THR A 45 -5.54 -7.39 20.79
C THR A 45 -6.06 -6.06 21.36
N LEU A 46 -6.01 -4.96 20.59
CA LEU A 46 -6.36 -3.62 21.06
C LEU A 46 -7.84 -3.46 21.46
N PRO A 47 -8.83 -3.98 20.72
CA PRO A 47 -10.23 -3.92 21.15
C PRO A 47 -10.46 -4.64 22.49
N PHE A 48 -9.76 -5.76 22.73
CA PHE A 48 -9.84 -6.48 24.00
C PHE A 48 -9.21 -5.67 25.13
N LEU A 49 -8.05 -5.07 24.90
CA LEU A 49 -7.41 -4.19 25.87
C LEU A 49 -8.30 -2.98 26.20
N ALA A 50 -8.89 -2.35 25.19
CA ALA A 50 -9.78 -1.21 25.35
C ALA A 50 -11.04 -1.59 26.16
N ALA A 51 -11.64 -2.73 25.85
CA ALA A 51 -12.77 -3.26 26.62
C ALA A 51 -12.39 -3.60 28.06
N TRP A 52 -11.16 -4.07 28.31
CA TRP A 52 -10.68 -4.40 29.65
C TRP A 52 -10.38 -3.14 30.50
N LEU A 53 -9.82 -2.10 29.89
CA LEU A 53 -9.40 -0.89 30.59
C LEU A 53 -10.55 0.09 30.86
N ASP A 54 -11.50 0.23 29.94
CA ASP A 54 -12.50 1.30 30.02
C ASP A 54 -13.90 0.86 29.55
N THR A 55 -14.87 0.96 30.46
CA THR A 55 -16.28 0.73 30.16
C THR A 55 -16.87 1.79 29.22
N SER A 56 -16.24 2.97 29.11
CA SER A 56 -16.60 3.99 28.13
C SER A 56 -16.30 3.54 26.70
N ALA A 57 -15.24 2.73 26.51
CA ALA A 57 -14.91 2.16 25.21
C ALA A 57 -16.00 1.20 24.70
N MET A 58 -16.63 0.44 25.61
CA MET A 58 -17.80 -0.38 25.25
C MET A 58 -18.98 0.48 24.79
N ARG A 59 -19.20 1.66 25.39
CA ARG A 59 -20.27 2.60 24.98
C ARG A 59 -20.03 3.19 23.59
N MET A 60 -18.76 3.30 23.17
CA MET A 60 -18.35 3.83 21.87
C MET A 60 -18.13 2.73 20.82
N GLY A 61 -18.46 1.46 21.13
CA GLY A 61 -18.03 0.25 20.42
C GLY A 61 -17.93 0.35 18.90
N PRO A 62 -19.03 0.64 18.16
CA PRO A 62 -19.00 0.73 16.70
C PRO A 62 -18.09 1.84 16.16
N ARG A 63 -18.03 2.98 16.86
CA ARG A 63 -17.23 4.15 16.47
C ARG A 63 -15.74 3.88 16.61
N LEU A 64 -15.36 3.28 17.73
CA LEU A 64 -13.98 2.87 17.99
C LEU A 64 -13.53 1.79 17.03
N LEU A 65 -14.35 0.77 16.79
CA LEU A 65 -14.02 -0.32 15.87
C LEU A 65 -13.67 0.20 14.48
N VAL A 66 -14.55 1.03 13.90
CA VAL A 66 -14.34 1.60 12.57
C VAL A 66 -13.14 2.55 12.52
N ALA A 67 -12.96 3.40 13.54
CA ALA A 67 -11.82 4.30 13.62
C ALA A 67 -10.49 3.53 13.70
N LEU A 68 -10.45 2.44 14.49
CA LEU A 68 -9.27 1.59 14.64
C LEU A 68 -8.95 0.83 13.35
N VAL A 69 -9.94 0.28 12.64
CA VAL A 69 -9.71 -0.38 11.33
C VAL A 69 -9.06 0.58 10.35
N GLU A 70 -9.59 1.79 10.23
CA GLU A 70 -9.04 2.77 9.30
C GLU A 70 -7.65 3.22 9.69
N TYR A 71 -7.47 3.62 10.94
CA TYR A 71 -6.17 4.13 11.38
C TYR A 71 -5.10 3.03 11.31
N LEU A 72 -5.39 1.82 11.81
CA LEU A 72 -4.41 0.75 11.92
C LEU A 72 -4.23 0.00 10.61
N TYR A 73 -5.29 -0.48 9.97
CA TYR A 73 -5.15 -1.30 8.76
C TYR A 73 -4.95 -0.46 7.50
N LEU A 74 -5.77 0.59 7.33
CA LEU A 74 -5.77 1.36 6.09
C LEU A 74 -4.64 2.40 6.02
N PHE A 75 -4.41 3.15 7.10
CA PHE A 75 -3.44 4.27 7.10
C PHE A 75 -2.10 3.95 7.77
N THR A 76 -1.97 2.80 8.44
CA THR A 76 -0.69 2.41 9.08
C THR A 76 -0.13 1.14 8.46
N LEU A 77 -0.85 0.01 8.52
CA LEU A 77 -0.35 -1.28 8.06
C LEU A 77 -0.27 -1.39 6.53
N ALA A 78 -1.24 -0.86 5.77
CA ALA A 78 -1.15 -0.88 4.30
C ALA A 78 0.07 -0.11 3.76
N PRO A 79 0.36 1.14 4.19
CA PRO A 79 1.60 1.82 3.81
C PRO A 79 2.85 1.09 4.32
N LEU A 80 2.82 0.54 5.55
CA LEU A 80 3.97 -0.18 6.13
C LEU A 80 4.31 -1.46 5.35
N THR A 81 3.30 -2.21 4.92
CA THR A 81 3.49 -3.41 4.10
C THR A 81 3.96 -3.06 2.70
N ALA A 82 3.42 -2.00 2.09
CA ALA A 82 3.93 -1.45 0.85
C ALA A 82 5.41 -1.08 0.96
N LEU A 83 5.77 -0.34 2.00
CA LEU A 83 7.15 0.05 2.29
C LEU A 83 8.08 -1.16 2.36
N PHE A 84 7.66 -2.19 3.09
CA PHE A 84 8.52 -3.32 3.41
C PHE A 84 8.66 -4.31 2.26
N PHE A 85 7.56 -4.65 1.61
CA PHE A 85 7.56 -5.61 0.52
C PHE A 85 7.91 -4.94 -0.81
N ALA A 86 7.19 -3.90 -1.22
CA ALA A 86 7.46 -3.23 -2.50
C ALA A 86 8.81 -2.49 -2.49
N GLY A 87 9.18 -1.91 -1.35
CA GLY A 87 10.47 -1.22 -1.17
C GLY A 87 11.71 -2.14 -1.25
N THR A 88 11.52 -3.46 -1.14
CA THR A 88 12.62 -4.44 -1.22
C THR A 88 12.65 -5.22 -2.54
N LEU A 89 11.60 -5.09 -3.37
CA LEU A 89 11.44 -5.84 -4.62
C LEU A 89 12.59 -5.69 -5.62
N LEU A 90 13.24 -4.53 -5.61
CA LEU A 90 14.38 -4.21 -6.48
C LEU A 90 15.66 -3.89 -5.70
N SER A 91 15.57 -3.72 -4.38
CA SER A 91 16.71 -3.36 -3.53
C SER A 91 17.78 -4.45 -3.55
N GLU A 92 17.37 -5.71 -3.45
CA GLU A 92 18.31 -6.86 -3.41
C GLU A 92 19.08 -7.00 -4.74
N GLU A 93 18.47 -6.66 -5.87
CA GLU A 93 19.19 -6.67 -7.14
C GLU A 93 20.10 -5.45 -7.33
N VAL A 94 19.70 -4.28 -6.81
CA VAL A 94 20.50 -3.04 -6.89
C VAL A 94 21.76 -3.21 -6.07
N GLU A 95 21.62 -3.71 -4.83
CA GLU A 95 22.72 -3.92 -3.89
C GLU A 95 23.58 -5.13 -4.27
N GLY A 96 22.97 -6.21 -4.78
CA GLY A 96 23.69 -7.44 -5.11
C GLY A 96 24.51 -7.39 -6.40
N HIS A 97 24.53 -6.26 -7.13
CA HIS A 97 25.13 -6.16 -8.48
C HIS A 97 24.69 -7.28 -9.43
N THR A 98 23.50 -7.85 -9.21
CA THR A 98 22.95 -8.95 -10.02
C THR A 98 22.07 -8.44 -11.16
N PHE A 99 21.84 -7.12 -11.24
CA PHE A 99 21.19 -6.49 -12.39
C PHE A 99 21.77 -6.95 -13.73
N PRO A 100 23.10 -6.97 -13.98
CA PRO A 100 23.72 -7.45 -15.21
C PRO A 100 23.29 -8.87 -15.62
N LEU A 101 23.13 -9.80 -14.66
CA LEU A 101 22.70 -11.17 -14.90
C LEU A 101 21.22 -11.28 -15.31
N LEU A 102 20.39 -10.31 -14.89
CA LEU A 102 19.02 -10.17 -15.41
C LEU A 102 19.00 -9.52 -16.79
N LEU A 103 20.01 -8.72 -17.15
CA LEU A 103 20.11 -8.09 -18.49
C LEU A 103 20.53 -9.07 -19.57
N SER A 104 21.24 -10.15 -19.22
CA SER A 104 21.75 -11.14 -20.18
C SER A 104 20.66 -12.10 -20.70
N ARG A 105 19.51 -12.20 -20.02
CA ARG A 105 18.37 -13.00 -20.49
C ARG A 105 17.43 -12.15 -21.37
N PRO A 106 16.94 -12.67 -22.51
CA PRO A 106 15.98 -12.00 -23.39
C PRO A 106 14.55 -12.03 -22.79
N ALA A 107 14.38 -11.42 -21.62
CA ALA A 107 13.10 -11.27 -20.94
C ALA A 107 12.63 -9.80 -20.97
N PRO A 108 11.36 -9.53 -21.33
CA PRO A 108 10.83 -8.17 -21.33
C PRO A 108 10.77 -7.64 -19.90
N ARG A 109 11.56 -6.60 -19.60
CA ARG A 109 11.73 -6.09 -18.24
C ARG A 109 10.47 -5.49 -17.62
N GLY A 110 9.61 -4.92 -18.47
CA GLY A 110 8.27 -4.50 -18.04
C GLY A 110 7.48 -5.65 -17.43
N ALA A 111 7.56 -6.86 -18.00
CA ALA A 111 6.93 -8.05 -17.44
C ALA A 111 7.54 -8.45 -16.09
N ILE A 112 8.86 -8.28 -15.93
CA ILE A 112 9.56 -8.57 -14.67
C ILE A 112 9.09 -7.61 -13.57
N VAL A 113 9.11 -6.29 -13.84
CA VAL A 113 8.71 -5.26 -12.88
C VAL A 113 7.24 -5.43 -12.50
N LEU A 114 6.36 -5.60 -13.48
CA LEU A 114 4.93 -5.80 -13.24
C LEU A 114 4.64 -7.13 -12.55
N GLY A 115 5.34 -8.21 -12.89
CA GLY A 115 5.19 -9.52 -12.25
C GLY A 115 5.59 -9.49 -10.78
N LYS A 116 6.69 -8.80 -10.46
CA LYS A 116 7.13 -8.53 -9.08
C LYS A 116 6.12 -7.69 -8.31
N PHE A 117 5.59 -6.64 -8.94
CA PHE A 117 4.56 -5.80 -8.33
C PHE A 117 3.27 -6.59 -8.05
N ALA A 118 2.84 -7.44 -8.98
CA ALA A 118 1.68 -8.32 -8.80
C ALA A 118 1.90 -9.32 -7.65
N ALA A 119 3.09 -9.91 -7.53
CA ALA A 119 3.42 -10.78 -6.41
C ALA A 119 3.36 -10.03 -5.06
N TYR A 120 3.92 -8.83 -4.99
CA TYR A 120 3.80 -7.96 -3.82
C TYR A 120 2.34 -7.72 -3.43
N PHE A 121 1.52 -7.32 -4.41
CA PHE A 121 0.11 -7.02 -4.18
C PHE A 121 -0.64 -8.24 -3.67
N LEU A 122 -0.47 -9.39 -4.33
CA LEU A 122 -1.10 -10.64 -3.94
C LEU A 122 -0.72 -11.08 -2.53
N VAL A 123 0.57 -11.07 -2.19
CA VAL A 123 1.05 -11.46 -0.85
C VAL A 123 0.55 -10.49 0.21
N SER A 124 0.66 -9.18 -0.03
CA SER A 124 0.28 -8.17 0.96
C SER A 124 -1.24 -8.17 1.19
N PHE A 125 -2.02 -8.32 0.12
CA PHE A 125 -3.47 -8.44 0.21
C PHE A 125 -3.88 -9.75 0.89
N ALA A 126 -3.25 -10.88 0.56
CA ALA A 126 -3.52 -12.17 1.20
C ALA A 126 -3.17 -12.19 2.70
N LEU A 127 -2.26 -11.33 3.15
CA LEU A 127 -1.95 -11.14 4.58
C LEU A 127 -2.93 -10.18 5.27
N LEU A 128 -3.18 -9.00 4.66
CA LEU A 128 -4.01 -7.96 5.27
C LEU A 128 -5.50 -8.29 5.26
N ALA A 129 -6.00 -8.96 4.22
CA ALA A 129 -7.42 -9.30 4.10
C ALA A 129 -7.92 -10.18 5.26
N PRO A 130 -7.31 -11.35 5.57
CA PRO A 130 -7.72 -12.15 6.71
C PRO A 130 -7.45 -11.45 8.05
N ALA A 131 -6.36 -10.68 8.18
CA ALA A 131 -6.07 -9.93 9.41
C ALA A 131 -7.14 -8.86 9.71
N THR A 132 -7.60 -8.14 8.67
CA THR A 132 -8.68 -7.15 8.79
C THR A 132 -10.02 -7.81 9.12
N ALA A 133 -10.32 -8.95 8.50
CA ALA A 133 -11.52 -9.74 8.80
C ALA A 133 -11.51 -10.26 10.25
N ALA A 134 -10.37 -10.78 10.70
CA ALA A 134 -10.18 -11.23 12.07
C ALA A 134 -10.31 -10.07 13.08
N PHE A 135 -9.73 -8.91 12.78
CA PHE A 135 -9.90 -7.71 13.61
C PHE A 135 -11.36 -7.26 13.70
N MET A 136 -12.07 -7.20 12.57
CA MET A 136 -13.49 -6.80 12.54
C MET A 136 -14.35 -7.75 13.36
N GLY A 137 -14.16 -9.07 13.20
CA GLY A 137 -14.90 -10.08 13.95
C GLY A 137 -14.59 -10.05 15.45
N ALA A 138 -13.31 -10.07 15.82
CA ALA A 138 -12.89 -10.09 17.21
C ALA A 138 -13.15 -8.76 17.92
N GLY A 139 -13.00 -7.63 17.22
CA GLY A 139 -13.33 -6.30 17.72
C GLY A 139 -14.82 -6.10 17.95
N ALA A 140 -15.68 -6.61 17.05
CA ALA A 140 -17.13 -6.58 17.25
C ALA A 140 -17.56 -7.35 18.49
N TYR A 141 -16.94 -8.51 18.72
CA TYR A 141 -17.14 -9.31 19.93
C TYR A 141 -16.62 -8.60 21.20
N ALA A 142 -15.36 -8.14 21.19
CA ALA A 142 -14.72 -7.51 22.34
C ALA A 142 -15.44 -6.23 22.79
N LEU A 143 -15.88 -5.40 21.84
CA LEU A 143 -16.55 -4.13 22.11
C LEU A 143 -18.07 -4.26 22.26
N ARG A 144 -18.61 -5.49 22.26
CA ARG A 144 -20.06 -5.79 22.41
C ARG A 144 -20.92 -4.96 21.44
N VAL A 145 -20.50 -4.91 20.18
CA VAL A 145 -21.24 -4.18 19.14
C VAL A 145 -22.63 -4.80 19.00
N ALA A 146 -23.67 -3.97 19.08
CA ALA A 146 -25.06 -4.41 19.08
C ALA A 146 -25.46 -5.17 17.80
N ASP A 147 -24.97 -4.72 16.64
CA ASP A 147 -25.16 -5.39 15.36
C ASP A 147 -23.80 -5.74 14.72
N PRO A 148 -23.24 -6.93 15.07
CA PRO A 148 -21.98 -7.38 14.51
C PRO A 148 -22.07 -7.71 13.02
N ALA A 149 -23.27 -8.04 12.52
CA ALA A 149 -23.49 -8.32 11.10
C ALA A 149 -23.35 -7.04 10.26
N ALA A 150 -23.91 -5.92 10.71
CA ALA A 150 -23.73 -4.62 10.06
C ALA A 150 -22.27 -4.16 10.07
N ALA A 151 -21.53 -4.41 11.15
CA ALA A 151 -20.10 -4.12 11.20
C ALA A 151 -19.33 -4.97 10.16
N PHE A 152 -19.61 -6.27 10.09
CA PHE A 152 -18.96 -7.18 9.14
C PHE A 152 -19.37 -6.90 7.69
N ALA A 153 -20.57 -6.38 7.43
CA ALA A 153 -21.01 -5.96 6.10
C ALA A 153 -20.16 -4.83 5.49
N LEU A 154 -19.42 -4.07 6.32
CA LEU A 154 -18.46 -3.07 5.83
C LEU A 154 -17.14 -3.70 5.35
N LEU A 155 -16.86 -4.96 5.68
CA LEU A 155 -15.60 -5.63 5.37
C LEU A 155 -15.25 -5.58 3.87
N PRO A 156 -16.14 -5.90 2.92
CA PRO A 156 -15.80 -5.83 1.49
C PRO A 156 -15.34 -4.43 1.07
N ARG A 157 -15.95 -3.37 1.63
CA ARG A 157 -15.58 -1.99 1.34
C ARG A 157 -14.22 -1.63 1.93
N TYR A 158 -13.87 -2.12 3.12
CA TYR A 158 -12.51 -1.93 3.64
C TYR A 158 -11.47 -2.74 2.85
N LEU A 159 -11.81 -3.93 2.39
CA LEU A 159 -10.90 -4.74 1.55
C LEU A 159 -10.61 -4.04 0.21
N THR A 160 -11.61 -3.42 -0.43
CA THR A 160 -11.35 -2.64 -1.66
C THR A 160 -10.49 -1.41 -1.40
N LEU A 161 -10.68 -0.73 -0.28
CA LEU A 161 -9.83 0.41 0.13
C LEU A 161 -8.39 -0.03 0.44
N ILE A 162 -8.21 -1.17 1.12
CA ILE A 162 -6.89 -1.75 1.37
C ILE A 162 -6.21 -2.12 0.05
N ALA A 163 -6.94 -2.72 -0.89
CA ALA A 163 -6.41 -3.01 -2.21
C ALA A 163 -5.95 -1.73 -2.94
N MET A 164 -6.75 -0.66 -2.90
CA MET A 164 -6.35 0.63 -3.47
C MET A 164 -5.12 1.24 -2.77
N ALA A 165 -5.07 1.19 -1.44
CA ALA A 165 -3.93 1.68 -0.67
C ALA A 165 -2.66 0.91 -1.03
N LEU A 166 -2.72 -0.44 -1.11
CA LEU A 166 -1.59 -1.27 -1.52
C LEU A 166 -1.12 -0.94 -2.94
N LEU A 167 -2.04 -0.71 -3.87
CA LEU A 167 -1.68 -0.34 -5.24
C LEU A 167 -0.96 1.01 -5.29
N SER A 168 -1.51 2.04 -4.66
CA SER A 168 -0.95 3.39 -4.72
C SER A 168 0.37 3.49 -3.96
N TYR A 169 0.40 3.04 -2.71
CA TYR A 169 1.61 3.08 -1.88
C TYR A 169 2.69 2.13 -2.39
N GLY A 170 2.30 0.95 -2.87
CA GLY A 170 3.22 -0.01 -3.45
C GLY A 170 3.88 0.51 -4.73
N ALA A 171 3.12 1.19 -5.60
CA ALA A 171 3.67 1.76 -6.82
C ALA A 171 4.69 2.87 -6.53
N LEU A 172 4.43 3.70 -5.51
CA LEU A 172 5.39 4.70 -5.04
C LEU A 172 6.66 4.04 -4.51
N CYS A 173 6.54 3.06 -3.60
CA CYS A 173 7.70 2.37 -3.03
C CYS A 173 8.52 1.64 -4.11
N LEU A 174 7.85 1.03 -5.09
CA LEU A 174 8.53 0.39 -6.21
C LEU A 174 9.26 1.41 -7.08
N PHE A 175 8.63 2.54 -7.40
CA PHE A 175 9.28 3.61 -8.15
C PHE A 175 10.52 4.14 -7.43
N VAL A 176 10.40 4.46 -6.13
CA VAL A 176 11.55 4.86 -5.30
C VAL A 176 12.64 3.78 -5.30
N SER A 177 12.25 2.49 -5.28
CA SER A 177 13.17 1.35 -5.38
C SER A 177 13.97 1.27 -6.67
N THR A 178 13.48 1.88 -7.74
CA THR A 178 14.23 1.92 -9.02
C THR A 178 15.31 2.99 -9.05
N ILE A 179 15.20 4.03 -8.22
CA ILE A 179 16.05 5.22 -8.30
C ILE A 179 16.98 5.34 -7.10
N ALA A 180 16.50 5.05 -5.89
CA ALA A 180 17.23 5.28 -4.65
C ALA A 180 18.16 4.13 -4.27
N SER A 181 19.33 4.45 -3.72
CA SER A 181 20.29 3.47 -3.19
C SER A 181 19.88 2.88 -1.83
N ARG A 182 18.99 3.55 -1.10
CA ARG A 182 18.42 3.08 0.18
C ARG A 182 16.89 3.18 0.13
N PRO A 183 16.24 2.36 -0.71
CA PRO A 183 14.87 2.62 -1.14
C PRO A 183 13.84 2.50 -0.03
N VAL A 184 14.06 1.60 0.93
CA VAL A 184 13.22 1.46 2.12
C VAL A 184 13.29 2.72 2.97
N ILE A 185 14.48 3.28 3.22
CA ILE A 185 14.62 4.49 4.06
C ILE A 185 13.96 5.69 3.37
N VAL A 186 14.21 5.88 2.08
CA VAL A 186 13.63 7.01 1.33
C VAL A 186 12.11 6.89 1.26
N SER A 187 11.58 5.70 0.99
CA SER A 187 10.13 5.47 0.98
C SER A 187 9.53 5.66 2.37
N ALA A 188 10.23 5.27 3.44
CA ALA A 188 9.75 5.44 4.81
C ALA A 188 9.61 6.92 5.19
N ILE A 189 10.62 7.73 4.84
CA ILE A 189 10.60 9.18 5.06
C ILE A 189 9.44 9.82 4.30
N PHE A 190 9.18 9.37 3.07
CA PHE A 190 8.06 9.89 2.29
C PHE A 190 6.69 9.50 2.90
N LEU A 191 6.48 8.22 3.21
CA LEU A 191 5.20 7.71 3.71
C LEU A 191 4.87 8.16 5.13
N PHE A 192 5.84 8.12 6.04
CA PHE A 192 5.61 8.40 7.46
C PHE A 192 6.05 9.80 7.88
N GLY A 193 6.96 10.44 7.14
CA GLY A 193 7.40 11.81 7.38
C GLY A 193 6.57 12.81 6.58
N TRP A 194 6.68 12.77 5.25
CA TRP A 194 6.08 13.78 4.37
C TRP A 194 4.55 13.77 4.41
N GLU A 195 3.89 12.61 4.29
CA GLU A 195 2.41 12.60 4.31
C GLU A 195 1.85 13.14 5.63
N LYS A 196 2.45 12.81 6.78
CA LYS A 196 1.99 13.29 8.08
C LYS A 196 2.28 14.77 8.31
N ALA A 197 3.41 15.26 7.82
CA ALA A 197 3.74 16.69 7.88
C ALA A 197 2.80 17.53 7.00
N VAL A 198 2.48 17.05 5.80
CA VAL A 198 1.58 17.75 4.88
C VAL A 198 0.15 17.79 5.40
N VAL A 199 -0.36 16.66 5.92
CA VAL A 199 -1.71 16.63 6.53
C VAL A 199 -1.83 17.57 7.73
N ALA A 200 -0.73 17.88 8.42
CA ALA A 200 -0.71 18.86 9.49
C ALA A 200 -0.74 20.32 8.99
N ILE A 201 -0.35 20.57 7.74
CA ILE A 201 -0.33 21.90 7.12
C ILE A 201 -1.49 22.00 6.12
N PRO A 202 -2.63 22.57 6.54
CA PRO A 202 -3.79 22.65 5.69
C PRO A 202 -3.58 23.57 4.49
N GLY A 203 -3.99 23.11 3.30
CA GLY A 203 -3.97 23.92 2.09
C GLY A 203 -3.83 23.11 0.81
N TYR A 204 -3.16 23.68 -0.19
CA TYR A 204 -2.93 23.03 -1.48
C TYR A 204 -1.99 21.81 -1.39
N ALA A 205 -1.18 21.71 -0.32
CA ALA A 205 -0.25 20.59 -0.15
C ALA A 205 -0.99 19.25 0.07
N ASP A 206 -2.19 19.26 0.66
CA ASP A 206 -2.97 18.05 0.93
C ASP A 206 -3.30 17.24 -0.33
N PHE A 207 -3.39 17.90 -1.51
CA PHE A 207 -3.64 17.23 -2.78
C PHE A 207 -2.52 16.28 -3.22
N LEU A 208 -1.35 16.37 -2.60
CA LEU A 208 -0.21 15.51 -2.91
C LEU A 208 -0.17 14.21 -2.09
N THR A 209 -1.14 13.97 -1.20
CA THR A 209 -1.15 12.82 -0.28
C THR A 209 -2.13 11.75 -0.73
N PHE A 210 -1.74 10.48 -0.66
CA PHE A 210 -2.66 9.37 -0.93
C PHE A 210 -3.75 9.28 0.14
N GLU A 211 -3.39 9.62 1.38
CA GLU A 211 -4.30 9.63 2.53
C GLU A 211 -5.56 10.47 2.26
N LYS A 212 -5.44 11.66 1.64
CA LYS A 212 -6.60 12.50 1.28
C LYS A 212 -7.60 11.78 0.39
N TYR A 213 -7.12 11.15 -0.68
CA TYR A 213 -7.98 10.49 -1.66
C TYR A 213 -8.60 9.21 -1.09
N ILE A 214 -7.83 8.44 -0.32
CA ILE A 214 -8.30 7.20 0.33
C ILE A 214 -9.36 7.53 1.39
N ARG A 215 -9.10 8.54 2.24
CA ARG A 215 -10.03 8.98 3.30
C ARG A 215 -11.37 9.46 2.74
N ARG A 216 -11.40 9.94 1.50
CA ARG A 216 -12.64 10.32 0.82
C ARG A 216 -13.49 9.12 0.37
N LEU A 217 -12.88 7.97 0.13
CA LEU A 217 -13.56 6.75 -0.33
C LEU A 217 -14.08 5.88 0.81
N THR A 218 -13.55 6.11 2.00
CA THR A 218 -14.00 5.54 3.26
C THR A 218 -15.53 5.63 3.43
N PRO A 219 -16.21 4.57 3.92
CA PRO A 219 -17.66 4.59 4.10
C PRO A 219 -18.16 5.73 4.98
N ASP A 220 -19.25 6.37 4.57
CA ASP A 220 -20.02 7.23 5.46
C ASP A 220 -20.73 6.30 6.46
N VAL A 221 -20.27 6.34 7.70
CA VAL A 221 -20.87 5.58 8.80
C VAL A 221 -21.88 6.46 9.53
N PRO A 222 -22.97 5.89 10.07
CA PRO A 222 -24.04 6.67 10.72
C PRO A 222 -23.61 7.37 12.02
N PHE A 223 -22.35 7.22 12.41
CA PHE A 223 -21.78 7.79 13.62
C PHE A 223 -20.55 8.64 13.31
N LYS A 224 -20.35 9.71 14.09
CA LYS A 224 -19.13 10.52 14.00
C LYS A 224 -17.92 9.68 14.40
N ARG A 225 -16.89 9.69 13.52
CA ARG A 225 -15.62 8.99 13.72
C ARG A 225 -14.87 9.59 14.89
N LEU A 226 -14.10 8.77 15.62
CA LEU A 226 -13.11 9.29 16.55
C LEU A 226 -11.96 9.92 15.76
N GLU A 227 -11.65 11.17 16.08
CA GLU A 227 -10.48 11.86 15.54
C GLU A 227 -9.25 11.47 16.35
N LEU A 228 -8.70 10.27 16.10
CA LEU A 228 -7.40 9.90 16.66
C LEU A 228 -6.31 10.73 15.98
N GLY A 229 -5.76 11.70 16.71
CA GLY A 229 -4.51 12.39 16.32
C GLY A 229 -4.63 13.76 15.65
N LYS A 230 -5.76 14.48 15.76
CA LYS A 230 -5.78 15.92 15.42
C LYS A 230 -5.36 16.76 16.62
N LEU A 231 -4.34 17.61 16.46
CA LEU A 231 -4.23 18.81 17.29
C LEU A 231 -5.40 19.73 16.94
N GLU A 232 -6.17 20.15 17.93
CA GLU A 232 -7.26 21.11 17.77
C GLU A 232 -6.69 22.49 17.44
N LEU A 233 -6.45 22.75 16.16
CA LEU A 233 -6.19 24.10 15.65
C LEU A 233 -7.53 24.74 15.25
N PRO A 234 -7.77 26.03 15.57
CA PRO A 234 -9.05 26.69 15.30
C PRO A 234 -9.45 26.62 13.81
N VAL A 235 -10.65 26.09 13.58
CA VAL A 235 -11.22 25.79 12.25
C VAL A 235 -11.46 27.07 11.41
N GLU A 236 -11.48 28.26 12.02
CA GLU A 236 -11.65 29.54 11.31
C GLU A 236 -10.48 29.93 10.37
N LEU A 237 -9.26 29.39 10.53
CA LEU A 237 -8.11 29.71 9.66
C LEU A 237 -7.98 28.78 8.43
N LEU A 238 -8.84 27.77 8.32
CA LEU A 238 -8.73 26.58 7.45
C LEU A 238 -9.56 26.71 6.16
N ARG A 239 -9.32 27.79 5.41
CA ARG A 239 -10.01 28.17 4.17
C ARG A 239 -10.17 26.97 3.20
N SER A 240 -11.42 26.56 3.00
CA SER A 240 -11.93 25.65 1.95
C SER A 240 -11.14 24.35 1.73
N VAL A 241 -11.46 23.30 2.50
CA VAL A 241 -11.22 21.93 2.05
C VAL A 241 -12.03 21.72 0.77
N TYR A 242 -11.38 21.81 -0.39
CA TYR A 242 -12.03 21.54 -1.67
C TYR A 242 -12.58 20.11 -1.67
N PRO A 243 -13.91 19.93 -1.81
CA PRO A 243 -14.50 18.60 -1.81
C PRO A 243 -14.12 17.88 -3.11
N VAL A 244 -13.24 16.88 -3.00
CA VAL A 244 -12.98 15.96 -4.11
C VAL A 244 -14.13 14.94 -4.14
N GLY A 245 -14.75 14.75 -5.30
CA GLY A 245 -15.78 13.72 -5.49
C GLY A 245 -15.18 12.31 -5.37
N ALA A 246 -15.95 11.34 -4.87
CA ALA A 246 -15.47 9.96 -4.71
C ALA A 246 -14.97 9.36 -6.04
N GLY A 247 -15.67 9.61 -7.16
CA GLY A 247 -15.22 9.19 -8.49
C GLY A 247 -13.89 9.82 -8.90
N ALA A 248 -13.70 11.11 -8.64
CA ALA A 248 -12.44 11.80 -8.93
C ALA A 248 -11.27 11.22 -8.11
N SER A 249 -11.49 10.88 -6.84
CA SER A 249 -10.48 10.23 -6.00
C SER A 249 -10.01 8.89 -6.56
N LEU A 250 -10.94 8.07 -7.08
CA LEU A 250 -10.58 6.79 -7.72
C LEU A 250 -9.74 7.02 -8.99
N VAL A 251 -10.16 7.95 -9.84
CA VAL A 251 -9.44 8.27 -11.08
C VAL A 251 -8.03 8.76 -10.77
N VAL A 252 -7.88 9.63 -9.77
CA VAL A 252 -6.56 10.13 -9.35
C VAL A 252 -5.70 9.00 -8.78
N LEU A 253 -6.22 8.15 -7.88
CA LEU A 253 -5.45 7.04 -7.31
C LEU A 253 -4.98 6.05 -8.38
N VAL A 254 -5.88 5.64 -9.27
CA VAL A 254 -5.54 4.72 -10.37
C VAL A 254 -4.57 5.39 -11.35
N GLY A 255 -4.83 6.64 -11.73
CA GLY A 255 -3.98 7.41 -12.63
C GLY A 255 -2.56 7.57 -12.10
N VAL A 256 -2.41 8.01 -10.85
CA VAL A 256 -1.09 8.16 -10.20
C VAL A 256 -0.38 6.81 -10.08
N THR A 257 -1.10 5.74 -9.73
CA THR A 257 -0.53 4.38 -9.69
C THR A 257 0.03 3.96 -11.05
N LEU A 258 -0.75 4.14 -12.12
CA LEU A 258 -0.32 3.79 -13.48
C LEU A 258 0.89 4.62 -13.93
N VAL A 259 0.90 5.92 -13.63
CA VAL A 259 2.03 6.81 -13.93
C VAL A 259 3.28 6.36 -13.19
N LEU A 260 3.20 6.05 -11.89
CA LEU A 260 4.33 5.58 -11.10
C LEU A 260 4.89 4.24 -11.60
N LEU A 261 4.01 3.30 -11.97
CA LEU A 261 4.42 2.03 -12.57
C LEU A 261 5.09 2.22 -13.94
N ALA A 262 4.55 3.11 -14.78
CA ALA A 262 5.14 3.46 -16.06
C ALA A 262 6.53 4.08 -15.86
N LEU A 263 6.66 5.03 -14.94
CA LEU A 263 7.93 5.65 -14.58
C LEU A 263 8.94 4.62 -14.07
N ALA A 264 8.54 3.70 -13.19
CA ALA A 264 9.39 2.60 -12.71
C ALA A 264 9.87 1.72 -13.87
N CYS A 265 8.98 1.35 -14.80
CA CYS A 265 9.36 0.59 -15.98
C CYS A 265 10.35 1.36 -16.88
N THR A 266 10.15 2.66 -17.08
CA THR A 266 11.08 3.48 -17.88
C THR A 266 12.44 3.68 -17.19
N ALA A 267 12.48 3.83 -15.86
CA ALA A 267 13.72 3.97 -15.09
C ALA A 267 14.59 2.71 -15.22
N VAL A 268 13.99 1.52 -15.12
CA VAL A 268 14.68 0.23 -15.32
C VAL A 268 15.17 0.06 -16.76
N ARG A 269 14.46 0.62 -17.75
CA ARG A 269 14.91 0.64 -19.15
C ARG A 269 16.08 1.61 -19.36
N LYS A 270 16.05 2.82 -18.81
CA LYS A 270 17.10 3.82 -19.00
C LYS A 270 18.46 3.38 -18.46
N ARG A 271 18.49 2.66 -17.33
CA ARG A 271 19.73 2.06 -16.78
C ARG A 271 20.42 1.06 -17.73
N GLN A 272 19.77 0.61 -18.81
CA GLN A 272 20.39 -0.19 -19.88
C GLN A 272 21.41 0.58 -20.69
N TYR A 273 21.05 1.80 -21.06
CA TYR A 273 21.78 2.56 -22.07
C TYR A 273 23.09 3.11 -21.48
N ALA A 274 23.09 3.48 -20.21
CA ALA A 274 24.31 3.89 -19.50
C ALA A 274 25.33 2.74 -19.43
N ALA A 275 24.89 1.51 -19.13
CA ALA A 275 25.78 0.36 -19.02
C ALA A 275 26.37 -0.13 -20.36
N HIS A 276 25.80 0.27 -21.51
CA HIS A 276 26.34 0.00 -22.85
C HIS A 276 27.17 1.16 -23.41
N GLY A 277 27.21 2.32 -22.73
CA GLY A 277 27.89 3.54 -23.19
C GLY A 277 29.36 3.66 -22.77
N ASP A 278 29.79 2.94 -21.74
CA ASP A 278 31.17 3.00 -21.20
C ASP A 278 32.14 2.00 -21.88
N GLY A 279 31.79 1.54 -23.09
CA GLY A 279 32.55 0.53 -23.84
C GLY A 279 33.28 1.07 -25.08
N THR A 280 33.52 2.38 -25.17
CA THR A 280 34.32 3.00 -26.24
C THR A 280 35.53 3.71 -25.68
#